data_AF-A0A1X7PG17-F1
#
_entry.id   AF-A0A1X7PG17-F1
#
_cell.length_a   1.000
_cell.length_b   1.000
_cell.length_c   1.000
_cell.angle_alpha   90.00
_cell.angle_beta   90.00
_cell.angle_gamma   90.00
#
_symmetry.space_group_name_H-M   'P 1'
#
loop_
_entity.id
_entity.type
_entity.pdbx_description
1 polymer ?
#
loop_
_entity_poly.entity_id
_entity_poly.type
_entity_poly.pdbx_seq_one_letter_code
_entity_poly.pdbx_strand_id
1 'polypeptide(L)'
;MRARALGGAAAALVVATALSGCAVPAPTPTVTVTVFATATPTPDPTVTAALPQSTATVFVPVPEVTVTITPNAVPEIPETAYAVDNGAVPGANGEPTRDGAGDIVSYEVVEGDTFFDIAQRFGIPVQQLLRMNPQIAGAGTAVYIRSVINLDADTLG
;
A
#
# COMPACT_ATOMS: atom_id res chain seq x y z
N MET A 1 10.13 83.13 -13.01
CA MET A 1 8.74 82.67 -12.75
C MET A 1 8.70 81.17 -12.98
N ARG A 2 8.14 80.40 -12.00
CA ARG A 2 7.45 79.08 -12.11
C ARG A 2 8.10 77.98 -12.99
N ALA A 3 8.21 76.72 -12.66
CA ALA A 3 7.89 75.84 -11.54
C ALA A 3 8.43 74.43 -11.95
N ARG A 4 8.64 73.52 -10.98
CA ARG A 4 8.37 72.06 -10.98
C ARG A 4 8.43 71.29 -12.33
N ALA A 5 8.96 70.07 -12.46
CA ALA A 5 9.17 68.98 -11.51
C ALA A 5 9.58 67.69 -12.27
N LEU A 6 10.24 66.78 -11.53
CA LEU A 6 10.16 65.31 -11.58
C LEU A 6 10.66 64.48 -12.78
N GLY A 7 11.38 63.41 -12.40
CA GLY A 7 11.50 62.14 -13.12
C GLY A 7 12.92 61.90 -13.64
N GLY A 8 13.66 60.87 -13.23
CA GLY A 8 13.39 59.73 -12.36
C GLY A 8 14.70 58.94 -12.33
N ALA A 9 15.13 58.54 -11.15
CA ALA A 9 16.32 57.75 -10.93
C ALA A 9 16.12 56.32 -11.43
N ALA A 10 17.12 55.76 -12.11
CA ALA A 10 17.29 54.32 -12.22
C ALA A 10 18.77 54.00 -11.95
N ALA A 11 19.06 53.79 -10.67
CA ALA A 11 20.34 53.28 -10.19
C ALA A 11 20.46 51.81 -10.60
N ALA A 12 21.46 51.50 -11.44
CA ALA A 12 21.87 50.13 -11.69
C ALA A 12 22.90 49.73 -10.61
N LEU A 13 22.39 49.36 -9.42
CA LEU A 13 23.19 48.73 -8.37
C LEU A 13 23.15 47.22 -8.61
N VAL A 14 24.19 46.68 -9.26
CA VAL A 14 24.39 45.22 -9.40
C VAL A 14 24.79 44.68 -8.03
N VAL A 15 23.81 44.19 -7.28
CA VAL A 15 24.02 43.43 -6.04
C VAL A 15 24.36 42.00 -6.46
N ALA A 16 25.64 41.64 -6.38
CA ALA A 16 26.08 40.25 -6.49
C ALA A 16 25.68 39.51 -5.21
N THR A 17 24.54 38.81 -5.24
CA THR A 17 24.13 37.88 -4.19
C THR A 17 25.04 36.66 -4.22
N ALA A 18 25.95 36.54 -3.25
CA ALA A 18 26.67 35.30 -3.02
C ALA A 18 25.69 34.24 -2.51
N LEU A 19 25.33 33.26 -3.36
CA LEU A 19 24.66 32.05 -2.90
C LEU A 19 25.68 31.20 -2.12
N SER A 20 25.60 31.23 -0.79
CA SER A 20 26.25 30.26 0.07
C SER A 20 25.62 28.88 -0.21
N GLY A 21 26.31 28.05 -0.99
CA GLY A 21 25.94 26.64 -1.17
C GLY A 21 26.13 25.87 0.12
N CYS A 22 25.08 25.23 0.63
CA CYS A 22 25.20 24.20 1.65
C CYS A 22 25.83 22.95 1.01
N ALA A 23 27.06 22.60 1.38
CA ALA A 23 27.66 21.33 0.98
C ALA A 23 27.03 20.18 1.78
N VAL A 24 26.42 19.22 1.09
CA VAL A 24 25.93 17.97 1.69
C VAL A 24 27.15 17.10 2.06
N PRO A 25 27.31 16.63 3.31
CA PRO A 25 28.42 15.76 3.67
C PRO A 25 28.31 14.42 2.93
N ALA A 26 29.39 14.00 2.27
CA ALA A 26 29.44 12.69 1.62
C ALA A 26 29.35 11.55 2.66
N PRO A 27 28.65 10.44 2.36
CA PRO A 27 28.58 9.31 3.28
C PRO A 27 29.96 8.64 3.41
N THR A 28 30.39 8.42 4.66
CA THR A 28 31.63 7.70 5.00
C THR A 28 31.56 6.25 4.52
N PRO A 29 32.65 5.67 3.97
CA PRO A 29 32.66 4.25 3.63
C PRO A 29 32.67 3.39 4.91
N THR A 30 31.63 2.57 5.10
CA THR A 30 31.56 1.59 6.20
C THR A 30 32.29 0.31 5.78
N VAL A 31 33.28 -0.13 6.56
CA VAL A 31 34.01 -1.39 6.34
C VAL A 31 33.44 -2.46 7.25
N THR A 32 32.78 -3.46 6.66
CA THR A 32 32.27 -4.63 7.39
C THR A 32 33.34 -5.71 7.45
N VAL A 33 33.80 -6.08 8.64
CA VAL A 33 34.77 -7.17 8.85
C VAL A 33 34.02 -8.42 9.32
N THR A 34 33.97 -9.45 8.48
CA THR A 34 33.41 -10.75 8.85
C THR A 34 34.53 -11.64 9.39
N VAL A 35 34.46 -12.00 10.68
CA VAL A 35 35.43 -12.90 11.33
C VAL A 35 34.84 -14.31 11.39
N PHE A 36 35.44 -15.25 10.66
CA PHE A 36 35.09 -16.66 10.74
C PHE A 36 36.03 -17.34 11.74
N ALA A 37 35.51 -17.78 12.89
CA ALA A 37 36.26 -18.59 13.85
C ALA A 37 36.14 -20.07 13.49
N THR A 38 37.25 -20.68 13.06
CA THR A 38 37.33 -22.12 12.81
C THR A 38 37.79 -22.81 14.10
N ALA A 39 36.90 -23.55 14.76
CA ALA A 39 37.29 -24.38 15.89
C ALA A 39 37.86 -25.71 15.39
N THR A 40 39.12 -26.00 15.70
CA THR A 40 39.77 -27.30 15.47
C THR A 40 39.42 -28.24 16.63
N PRO A 41 38.78 -29.40 16.41
CA PRO A 41 38.54 -30.35 17.49
C PRO A 41 39.85 -31.02 17.89
N THR A 42 40.30 -30.78 19.12
CA THR A 42 41.38 -31.54 19.76
C THR A 42 40.75 -32.65 20.59
N PRO A 43 41.14 -33.93 20.43
CA PRO A 43 40.70 -34.99 21.34
C PRO A 43 41.60 -35.03 22.58
N ASP A 44 41.04 -34.90 23.77
CA ASP A 44 41.74 -35.20 25.04
C ASP A 44 40.73 -35.72 26.08
N PRO A 45 41.12 -36.55 27.08
CA PRO A 45 40.43 -37.79 27.39
C PRO A 45 39.69 -37.70 28.73
N THR A 46 38.70 -38.57 28.89
CA THR A 46 38.21 -39.12 30.16
C THR A 46 38.20 -38.19 31.37
N VAL A 47 37.12 -37.41 31.53
CA VAL A 47 36.69 -36.91 32.83
C VAL A 47 35.70 -37.93 33.42
N THR A 48 36.12 -38.65 34.46
CA THR A 48 35.22 -39.46 35.30
C THR A 48 34.30 -38.51 36.07
N ALA A 49 33.12 -38.25 35.51
CA ALA A 49 32.08 -37.46 36.16
C ALA A 49 31.31 -38.34 37.16
N ALA A 50 31.21 -37.88 38.41
CA ALA A 50 30.31 -38.46 39.40
C ALA A 50 28.86 -38.38 38.87
N LEU A 51 28.11 -39.49 38.97
CA LEU A 51 26.71 -39.54 38.55
C LEU A 51 25.91 -38.50 39.35
N PRO A 52 25.25 -37.52 38.70
CA PRO A 52 24.40 -36.58 39.42
C PRO A 52 23.23 -37.36 40.04
N GLN A 53 23.08 -37.27 41.36
CA GLN A 53 21.89 -37.77 42.03
C GLN A 53 20.70 -36.92 41.57
N SER A 54 19.86 -37.53 40.73
CA SER A 54 18.66 -36.91 40.18
C SER A 54 17.66 -36.65 41.30
N THR A 55 17.60 -35.42 41.78
CA THR A 55 16.46 -34.94 42.56
C THR A 55 15.30 -34.76 41.59
N ALA A 56 14.35 -35.69 41.62
CA ALA A 56 13.14 -35.59 40.84
C ALA A 56 12.23 -34.53 41.46
N THR A 57 12.19 -33.35 40.86
CA THR A 57 11.12 -32.37 41.10
C THR A 57 9.82 -32.96 40.57
N VAL A 58 8.87 -33.25 41.45
CA VAL A 58 7.52 -33.68 41.05
C VAL A 58 6.86 -32.49 40.33
N PHE A 59 6.74 -32.60 39.01
CA PHE A 59 6.00 -31.65 38.19
C PHE A 59 4.52 -31.79 38.52
N VAL A 60 3.98 -30.83 39.28
CA VAL A 60 2.53 -30.66 39.39
C VAL A 60 2.02 -30.34 37.98
N PRO A 61 1.06 -31.11 37.41
CA PRO A 61 0.57 -30.80 36.08
C PRO A 61 -0.07 -29.41 36.10
N VAL A 62 0.58 -28.47 35.42
CA VAL A 62 -0.06 -27.19 35.05
C VAL A 62 -1.29 -27.58 34.22
N PRO A 63 -2.50 -27.11 34.55
CA PRO A 63 -3.67 -27.42 33.73
C PRO A 63 -3.37 -26.95 32.31
N GLU A 64 -3.44 -27.86 31.34
CA GLU A 64 -3.30 -27.52 29.93
C GLU A 64 -4.44 -26.58 29.56
N VAL A 65 -4.13 -25.30 29.43
CA VAL A 65 -5.08 -24.30 28.91
C VAL A 65 -5.10 -24.47 27.40
N THR A 66 -6.04 -25.27 26.91
CA THR A 66 -6.32 -25.38 25.48
C THR A 66 -6.87 -24.05 24.99
N VAL A 67 -6.03 -23.25 24.34
CA VAL A 67 -6.47 -22.02 23.67
C VAL A 67 -7.07 -22.41 22.33
N THR A 68 -8.39 -22.53 22.29
CA THR A 68 -9.12 -22.75 21.03
C THR A 68 -9.07 -21.46 20.22
N ILE A 69 -8.20 -21.39 19.21
CA ILE A 69 -8.19 -20.28 18.26
C ILE A 69 -9.39 -20.50 17.33
N THR A 70 -10.50 -19.81 17.58
CA THR A 70 -11.60 -19.75 16.62
C THR A 70 -11.17 -18.84 15.47
N PRO A 71 -10.99 -19.35 14.24
CA PRO A 71 -10.72 -18.50 13.10
C PRO A 71 -11.86 -17.49 12.94
N ASN A 72 -11.55 -16.24 12.60
CA ASN A 72 -12.57 -15.25 12.27
C ASN A 72 -13.49 -15.83 11.17
N ALA A 73 -14.79 -15.55 11.28
CA ALA A 73 -15.74 -15.91 10.24
C ALA A 73 -15.25 -15.37 8.88
N VAL A 74 -15.34 -16.21 7.84
CA VAL A 74 -15.11 -15.77 6.47
C VAL A 74 -16.14 -14.67 6.18
N PRO A 75 -15.72 -13.46 5.76
CA PRO A 75 -16.66 -12.42 5.41
C PRO A 75 -17.59 -12.92 4.30
N GLU A 76 -18.90 -12.92 4.55
CA GLU A 76 -19.91 -13.14 3.52
C GLU A 76 -19.96 -11.87 2.67
N ILE A 77 -19.18 -11.84 1.59
CA ILE A 77 -19.26 -10.81 0.59
C ILE A 77 -20.49 -11.15 -0.27
N PRO A 78 -21.54 -10.30 -0.32
CA PRO A 78 -22.68 -10.55 -1.20
C PRO A 78 -22.20 -10.51 -2.65
N GLU A 79 -22.09 -11.68 -3.29
CA GLU A 79 -21.61 -11.82 -4.67
C GLU A 79 -22.52 -11.15 -5.71
N THR A 80 -23.71 -10.68 -5.29
CA THR A 80 -24.72 -10.04 -6.14
C THR A 80 -25.11 -8.64 -5.63
N ALA A 81 -24.19 -7.94 -4.97
CA ALA A 81 -24.43 -6.53 -4.67
C ALA A 81 -24.49 -5.71 -5.98
N TYR A 82 -25.68 -5.19 -6.28
CA TYR A 82 -25.85 -4.18 -7.33
C TYR A 82 -24.98 -2.96 -7.04
N ALA A 83 -24.45 -2.35 -8.10
CA ALA A 83 -23.62 -1.16 -7.99
C ALA A 83 -24.41 0.00 -7.36
N VAL A 84 -23.99 0.44 -6.17
CA VAL A 84 -24.55 1.62 -5.49
C VAL A 84 -23.57 2.76 -5.61
N ASP A 85 -23.97 3.86 -6.28
CA ASP A 85 -23.12 5.04 -6.37
C ASP A 85 -23.04 5.76 -5.01
N ASN A 86 -21.93 5.58 -4.29
CA ASN A 86 -21.67 6.26 -3.02
C ASN A 86 -21.19 7.72 -3.20
N GLY A 87 -21.19 8.23 -4.44
CA GLY A 87 -20.75 9.56 -4.80
C GLY A 87 -19.33 9.59 -5.36
N ALA A 88 -19.01 10.68 -6.07
CA ALA A 88 -17.69 10.84 -6.66
C ALA A 88 -16.60 10.87 -5.59
N VAL A 89 -15.59 10.03 -5.76
CA VAL A 89 -14.37 9.99 -4.94
C VAL A 89 -13.17 10.34 -5.80
N PRO A 90 -12.08 10.88 -5.22
CA PRO A 90 -10.82 11.03 -5.96
C PRO A 90 -10.41 9.67 -6.53
N GLY A 91 -10.13 9.63 -7.84
CA GLY A 91 -9.82 8.37 -8.53
C GLY A 91 -11.03 7.63 -9.11
N ALA A 92 -12.25 8.17 -8.99
CA ALA A 92 -13.43 7.67 -9.70
C ALA A 92 -14.34 8.85 -10.07
N ASN A 93 -13.85 9.73 -10.94
CA ASN A 93 -14.51 10.95 -11.40
C ASN A 93 -15.38 10.76 -12.63
N GLY A 94 -15.23 9.64 -13.33
CA GLY A 94 -16.07 9.24 -14.46
C GLY A 94 -17.55 9.18 -14.13
N GLU A 95 -18.36 9.24 -15.19
CA GLU A 95 -19.82 9.23 -15.10
C GLU A 95 -20.34 7.78 -15.21
N PRO A 96 -21.14 7.30 -14.24
CA PRO A 96 -21.81 6.03 -14.38
C PRO A 96 -23.02 6.16 -15.32
N THR A 97 -23.22 5.14 -16.15
CA THR A 97 -24.42 5.01 -16.98
C THR A 97 -25.46 4.17 -16.26
N ARG A 98 -26.70 4.64 -16.28
CA ARG A 98 -27.87 3.92 -15.78
C ARG A 98 -28.70 3.34 -16.93
N ASP A 99 -29.33 2.22 -16.69
CA ASP A 99 -30.28 1.62 -17.63
C ASP A 99 -31.70 2.23 -17.50
N GLY A 100 -32.68 1.62 -18.17
CA GLY A 100 -34.08 2.05 -18.12
C GLY A 100 -34.80 1.78 -16.79
N ALA A 101 -34.26 0.91 -15.93
CA ALA A 101 -34.77 0.63 -14.59
C ALA A 101 -34.15 1.56 -13.53
N GLY A 102 -33.06 2.25 -13.88
CA GLY A 102 -32.34 3.19 -13.01
C GLY A 102 -31.12 2.58 -12.34
N ASP A 103 -30.77 1.34 -12.71
CA ASP A 103 -29.65 0.56 -12.21
C ASP A 103 -28.34 0.97 -12.91
N ILE A 104 -27.24 0.98 -12.16
CA ILE A 104 -25.92 1.36 -12.68
C ILE A 104 -25.33 0.16 -13.42
N VAL A 105 -25.19 0.26 -14.74
CA VAL A 105 -24.75 -0.86 -15.60
C VAL A 105 -23.32 -0.73 -16.09
N SER A 106 -22.83 0.50 -16.25
CA SER A 106 -21.48 0.72 -16.74
C SER A 106 -20.89 2.04 -16.26
N TYR A 107 -19.57 2.17 -16.44
CA TYR A 107 -18.82 3.34 -16.02
C TYR A 107 -17.74 3.68 -17.04
N GLU A 108 -17.70 4.93 -17.49
CA GLU A 108 -16.65 5.42 -18.39
C GLU A 108 -15.50 6.04 -17.59
N VAL A 109 -14.32 5.45 -17.73
CA VAL A 109 -13.10 5.89 -17.04
C VAL A 109 -12.61 7.23 -17.59
N VAL A 110 -12.30 8.18 -16.72
CA VAL A 110 -11.66 9.45 -17.11
C VAL A 110 -10.21 9.54 -16.61
N GLU A 111 -9.55 10.65 -16.94
CA GLU A 111 -8.17 10.88 -16.50
C GLU A 111 -8.08 10.92 -14.96
N GLY A 112 -7.11 10.19 -14.42
CA GLY A 112 -6.86 10.11 -12.99
C GLY A 112 -7.70 9.06 -12.27
N ASP A 113 -8.59 8.34 -12.96
CA ASP A 113 -9.36 7.26 -12.37
C ASP A 113 -8.52 5.97 -12.19
N THR A 114 -8.82 5.21 -11.13
CA THR A 114 -8.22 3.92 -10.87
C THR A 114 -9.28 2.85 -10.66
N PHE A 115 -8.98 1.61 -11.05
CA PHE A 115 -9.91 0.49 -10.91
C PHE A 115 -10.33 0.25 -9.45
N PHE A 116 -9.42 0.50 -8.51
CA PHE A 116 -9.66 0.32 -7.09
C PHE A 116 -10.62 1.38 -6.54
N ASP A 117 -10.42 2.65 -6.90
CA ASP A 117 -11.28 3.74 -6.45
C ASP A 117 -12.68 3.63 -7.07
N ILE A 118 -12.78 3.17 -8.32
CA ILE A 118 -14.07 2.83 -8.97
C ILE A 118 -14.79 1.74 -8.17
N ALA A 119 -14.11 0.65 -7.83
CA ALA A 119 -14.68 -0.43 -7.04
C ALA A 119 -15.18 0.06 -5.67
N GLN A 120 -14.40 0.92 -5.00
CA GLN A 120 -14.82 1.54 -3.73
C GLN A 120 -16.05 2.45 -3.89
N ARG A 121 -16.07 3.28 -4.94
CA ARG A 121 -17.22 4.17 -5.22
C ARG A 121 -18.51 3.38 -5.33
N PHE A 122 -18.49 2.23 -6.01
CA PHE A 122 -19.70 1.42 -6.22
C PHE A 122 -19.95 0.38 -5.12
N GLY A 123 -19.08 0.29 -4.11
CA GLY A 123 -19.17 -0.71 -3.05
C GLY A 123 -18.96 -2.14 -3.53
N ILE A 124 -18.31 -2.32 -4.68
CA ILE A 124 -18.08 -3.63 -5.29
C ILE A 124 -16.69 -4.14 -4.88
N PRO A 125 -16.56 -5.39 -4.42
CA PRO A 125 -15.26 -6.00 -4.21
C PRO A 125 -14.45 -6.05 -5.51
N VAL A 126 -13.18 -5.63 -5.48
CA VAL A 126 -12.28 -5.61 -6.66
C VAL A 126 -12.26 -6.96 -7.38
N GLN A 127 -12.25 -8.06 -6.63
CA GLN A 127 -12.26 -9.40 -7.20
C GLN A 127 -13.52 -9.70 -8.01
N GLN A 128 -14.68 -9.25 -7.52
CA GLN A 128 -15.95 -9.39 -8.23
C GLN A 128 -15.96 -8.51 -9.48
N LEU A 129 -15.50 -7.26 -9.36
CA LEU A 129 -15.40 -6.35 -10.49
C LEU A 129 -14.46 -6.87 -11.59
N LEU A 130 -13.37 -7.56 -11.22
CA LEU A 130 -12.48 -8.24 -12.18
C LEU A 130 -13.17 -9.41 -12.88
N ARG A 131 -14.02 -10.18 -12.19
CA ARG A 131 -14.78 -11.26 -12.81
C ARG A 131 -15.78 -10.73 -13.84
N MET A 132 -16.39 -9.58 -13.56
CA MET A 132 -17.29 -8.87 -14.48
C MET A 132 -16.55 -8.23 -15.67
N ASN A 133 -15.23 -8.02 -15.53
CA ASN A 133 -14.38 -7.34 -16.51
C ASN A 133 -13.10 -8.15 -16.83
N PRO A 134 -13.23 -9.36 -17.41
CA PRO A 134 -12.09 -10.23 -17.72
C PRO A 134 -11.11 -9.61 -18.73
N GLN A 135 -11.53 -8.58 -19.47
CA GLN A 135 -10.67 -7.80 -20.37
C GLN A 135 -9.62 -6.96 -19.63
N ILE A 136 -9.80 -6.69 -18.33
CA ILE A 136 -8.90 -5.87 -17.54
C ILE A 136 -7.82 -6.76 -16.93
N ALA A 137 -6.65 -6.74 -17.58
CA ALA A 137 -5.50 -7.51 -17.14
C ALA A 137 -4.82 -6.92 -15.90
N GLY A 138 -3.93 -7.72 -15.31
CA GLY A 138 -3.02 -7.27 -14.25
C GLY A 138 -3.73 -6.83 -12.98
N ALA A 139 -4.84 -7.49 -12.61
CA ALA A 139 -5.61 -7.19 -11.41
C ALA A 139 -6.11 -5.74 -11.32
N GLY A 140 -6.56 -5.17 -12.44
CA GLY A 140 -7.11 -3.80 -12.47
C GLY A 140 -6.09 -2.73 -12.85
N THR A 141 -4.86 -3.11 -13.24
CA THR A 141 -3.82 -2.16 -13.64
C THR A 141 -3.93 -1.74 -15.11
N ALA A 142 -4.56 -2.56 -15.96
CA ALA A 142 -4.78 -2.26 -17.37
C ALA A 142 -6.10 -1.49 -17.60
N VAL A 143 -6.23 -0.33 -16.96
CA VAL A 143 -7.39 0.56 -17.14
C VAL A 143 -6.95 1.84 -17.86
N TYR A 144 -7.65 2.17 -18.94
CA TYR A 144 -7.36 3.33 -19.77
C TYR A 144 -8.53 4.30 -19.80
N ILE A 145 -8.23 5.57 -20.05
CA ILE A 145 -9.24 6.61 -20.25
C ILE A 145 -10.19 6.20 -21.39
N ARG A 146 -11.49 6.45 -21.23
CA ARG A 146 -12.61 6.00 -22.09
C ARG A 146 -12.85 4.50 -22.11
N SER A 147 -12.19 3.72 -21.26
CA SER A 147 -12.56 2.32 -21.08
C SER A 147 -13.91 2.26 -20.39
N VAL A 148 -14.78 1.38 -20.88
CA VAL A 148 -16.06 1.10 -20.23
C VAL A 148 -15.87 -0.07 -19.28
N ILE A 149 -16.11 0.18 -17.99
CA ILE A 149 -16.14 -0.82 -16.94
C ILE A 149 -17.58 -1.31 -16.82
N ASN A 150 -17.76 -2.62 -16.92
CA ASN A 150 -19.03 -3.28 -16.63
C ASN A 150 -19.27 -3.26 -15.11
N LEU A 151 -20.40 -2.71 -14.68
CA LEU A 151 -20.85 -2.65 -13.28
C LEU A 151 -22.10 -3.50 -13.04
N ASP A 152 -22.59 -4.18 -14.07
CA ASP A 152 -23.78 -5.03 -14.00
C ASP A 152 -23.46 -6.38 -13.34
N ALA A 153 -23.96 -6.58 -12.12
CA ALA A 153 -23.79 -7.80 -11.35
C ALA A 153 -24.46 -9.02 -12.01
N ASP A 154 -25.50 -8.83 -12.83
CA ASP A 154 -26.22 -9.91 -13.49
C ASP A 154 -25.35 -10.62 -14.55
N THR A 155 -24.25 -10.00 -14.97
CA THR A 155 -23.28 -10.60 -15.89
C THR A 155 -22.51 -11.80 -15.31
N LEU A 156 -22.59 -12.05 -14.00
CA LEU A 156 -21.92 -13.16 -13.33
C LEU A 156 -22.73 -14.47 -13.29
N GLY A 157 -24.02 -14.43 -13.63
CA GLY A 157 -24.91 -15.61 -13.73
C GLY A 157 -25.68 -15.96 -12.46
#